data_AF-F0G6U2-F1
#
_entry.id   AF-F0G6U2-F1
#
_cell.length_a   1.000
_cell.length_b   1.000
_cell.length_c   1.000
_cell.angle_alpha   90.00
_cell.angle_beta   90.00
_cell.angle_gamma   90.00
#
_symmetry.space_group_name_H-M   'P 1'
#
loop_
_entity.id
_entity.type
_entity.pdbx_description
1 polymer ?
#
loop_
_entity_poly.entity_id
_entity_poly.type
_entity_poly.pdbx_seq_one_letter_code
_entity_poly.pdbx_strand_id
1 'polypeptide(L)'
;MPEKVAKQIRHELALIAKLNYEPFFLTVYDIVKFARSQNILCQGRGSAANSVVCYCLGITEVDPDQSTTLFERFISEERGEPPDIDVDFEHQRREEVIQHIYKKYGKDRAALAAAVSTYRPRGVLREVGKALGVDPMLVDRVAKGHRWFDGSRDLLQKFAAVGLDPATPLIHAWADLAARLLNFPRHLSQHSGGFVISRGKLTRLVPVENAAMDGRRVIQWDKDDLESLKLMKVDVLALGMLSALHRAFDMRTAWRGPAADGKPFTLKHIPQEDKATYDMICRADTVGVFQIESRAQMSMLPRLQPRTYYDLVIEVAIVRPGPIQGGAVHPYLRRRQGLEKISYPKDDLKPALERTKGVPIFQEQVMQIAMIAAGFTAGEADELRRAMAAWKRKGNLEKYHAKIVDGMRERGYPPDFAEQIFEQIKGFGDYGFPESHAASFAKLAYASSWLKCHDPAIFLAA
;
A
#
# COMPACT_ATOMS: atom_id res chain seq x y z
N MET A 1 4.09 17.85 25.40
CA MET A 1 3.58 16.60 24.78
C MET A 1 2.24 16.29 25.41
N PRO A 2 1.16 16.08 24.62
CA PRO A 2 -0.16 15.72 25.15
C PRO A 2 -0.14 14.41 25.95
N GLU A 3 -1.00 14.29 26.97
CA GLU A 3 -1.04 13.11 27.85
C GLU A 3 -1.39 11.82 27.11
N LYS A 4 -2.32 11.90 26.14
CA LYS A 4 -2.70 10.79 25.26
C LYS A 4 -1.49 10.22 24.53
N VAL A 5 -0.69 11.09 23.90
CA VAL A 5 0.54 10.72 23.18
C VAL A 5 1.56 10.12 24.14
N ALA A 6 1.74 10.69 25.33
CA ALA A 6 2.65 10.17 26.34
C ALA A 6 2.29 8.74 26.79
N LYS A 7 0.99 8.47 27.00
CA LYS A 7 0.48 7.14 27.36
C LYS A 7 0.71 6.14 26.23
N GLN A 8 0.45 6.56 24.99
CA GLN A 8 0.67 5.72 23.81
C GLN A 8 2.15 5.36 23.65
N ILE A 9 3.08 6.33 23.74
CA ILE A 9 4.53 6.05 23.66
C ILE A 9 4.96 5.02 24.71
N ARG A 10 4.50 5.15 25.97
CA ARG A 10 4.84 4.18 27.03
C ARG A 10 4.31 2.78 26.70
N HIS A 11 3.08 2.69 26.18
CA HIS A 11 2.50 1.43 25.76
C HIS A 11 3.27 0.79 24.60
N GLU A 12 3.56 1.56 23.55
CA GLU A 12 4.33 1.11 22.39
C GLU A 12 5.73 0.63 22.80
N LEU A 13 6.46 1.42 23.59
CA LEU A 13 7.81 1.05 24.06
C LEU A 13 7.81 -0.20 24.93
N ALA A 14 6.82 -0.37 25.80
CA ALA A 14 6.69 -1.58 26.62
C ALA A 14 6.47 -2.82 25.75
N LEU A 15 5.64 -2.72 24.70
CA LEU A 15 5.39 -3.84 23.79
C LEU A 15 6.61 -4.15 22.92
N ILE A 16 7.28 -3.12 22.40
CA ILE A 16 8.53 -3.27 21.63
C ILE A 16 9.59 -4.00 22.47
N ALA A 17 9.75 -3.61 23.74
CA ALA A 17 10.71 -4.25 24.65
C ALA A 17 10.32 -5.69 24.99
N LYS A 18 9.03 -5.93 25.27
CA LYS A 18 8.52 -7.27 25.58
C LYS A 18 8.74 -8.26 24.43
N LEU A 19 8.61 -7.79 23.18
CA LEU A 19 8.77 -8.62 21.98
C LEU A 19 10.20 -8.60 21.42
N ASN A 20 11.14 -7.89 22.05
CA ASN A 20 12.53 -7.73 21.62
C ASN A 20 12.70 -7.16 20.19
N TYR A 21 11.87 -6.16 19.83
CA TYR A 21 11.89 -5.51 18.52
C TYR A 21 12.75 -4.24 18.47
N GLU A 22 13.43 -3.85 19.55
CA GLU A 22 14.32 -2.68 19.58
C GLU A 22 15.37 -2.68 18.47
N PRO A 23 16.08 -3.78 18.18
CA PRO A 23 17.09 -3.81 17.11
C PRO A 23 16.50 -3.48 15.74
N PHE A 24 15.24 -3.83 15.52
CA PHE A 24 14.55 -3.57 14.27
C PHE A 24 14.25 -2.07 14.09
N PHE A 25 13.62 -1.45 15.09
CA PHE A 25 13.35 -0.01 15.07
C PHE A 25 14.64 0.81 14.94
N LEU A 26 15.69 0.43 15.65
CA LEU A 26 16.98 1.11 15.58
C LEU A 26 17.67 0.93 14.22
N THR A 27 17.47 -0.21 13.56
CA THR A 27 17.98 -0.46 12.21
C THR A 27 17.28 0.43 11.19
N VAL A 28 15.95 0.52 11.23
CA VAL A 28 15.21 1.40 10.32
C VAL A 28 15.50 2.88 10.62
N TYR A 29 15.56 3.26 11.91
CA TYR A 29 15.96 4.61 12.32
C TYR A 29 17.32 5.00 11.76
N ASP A 30 18.31 4.10 11.80
CA ASP A 30 19.62 4.39 11.23
C ASP A 30 19.58 4.64 9.72
N ILE A 31 18.83 3.82 8.98
CA ILE A 31 18.70 3.96 7.53
C ILE A 31 18.04 5.30 7.20
N VAL A 32 16.96 5.66 7.91
CA VAL A 32 16.26 6.94 7.77
C VAL A 32 17.17 8.12 8.17
N LYS A 33 17.91 7.99 9.27
CA LYS A 33 18.87 9.00 9.73
C LYS A 33 19.96 9.22 8.70
N PHE A 34 20.50 8.16 8.10
CA PHE A 34 21.45 8.26 7.00
C PHE A 34 20.85 9.01 5.81
N ALA A 35 19.67 8.60 5.33
CA ALA A 35 19.00 9.26 4.22
C ALA A 35 18.82 10.76 4.47
N ARG A 36 18.29 11.15 5.64
CA ARG A 36 18.15 12.56 6.03
C ARG A 36 19.49 13.30 6.09
N SER A 37 20.56 12.66 6.59
CA SER A 37 21.90 13.27 6.64
C SER A 37 22.49 13.55 5.25
N GLN A 38 22.07 12.80 4.24
CA GLN A 38 22.45 12.98 2.84
C GLN A 38 21.44 13.82 2.05
N ASN A 39 20.50 14.47 2.75
CA ASN A 39 19.39 15.21 2.15
C ASN A 39 18.58 14.35 1.17
N ILE A 40 18.34 13.08 1.48
CA ILE A 40 17.47 12.18 0.70
C ILE A 40 16.07 12.23 1.33
N LEU A 41 15.07 12.61 0.55
CA LEU A 41 13.68 12.54 0.96
C LEU A 41 13.26 11.09 1.14
N CYS A 42 12.65 10.82 2.29
CA CYS A 42 12.12 9.51 2.63
C CYS A 42 10.79 9.61 3.36
N GLN A 43 9.94 8.60 3.21
CA GLN A 43 8.65 8.54 3.88
C GLN A 43 8.30 7.10 4.27
N GLY A 44 8.12 6.86 5.56
CA GLY A 44 7.57 5.60 6.05
C GLY A 44 6.07 5.50 5.75
N ARG A 45 5.61 4.32 5.34
CA ARG A 45 4.20 4.04 4.99
C ARG A 45 3.71 2.74 5.63
N GLY A 46 2.46 2.38 5.32
CA GLY A 46 1.86 1.14 5.82
C GLY A 46 1.50 1.23 7.30
N SER A 47 1.51 0.09 7.99
CA SER A 47 1.14 0.01 9.40
C SER A 47 2.10 0.76 10.32
N ALA A 48 3.35 0.99 9.89
CA ALA A 48 4.32 1.78 10.65
C ALA A 48 3.82 3.20 10.96
N ALA A 49 2.97 3.78 10.10
CA ALA A 49 2.35 5.09 10.33
C ALA A 49 1.33 5.12 11.49
N ASN A 50 0.97 3.97 12.06
CA ASN A 50 0.20 3.88 13.30
C ASN A 50 1.04 3.93 14.58
N SER A 51 2.38 4.03 14.48
CA SER A 51 3.26 4.07 15.65
C SER A 51 3.74 5.49 15.93
N VAL A 52 3.50 5.95 17.16
CA VAL A 52 4.06 7.19 17.68
C VAL A 52 5.59 7.08 17.79
N VAL A 53 6.11 5.91 18.16
CA VAL A 53 7.56 5.68 18.21
C VAL A 53 8.19 5.86 16.82
N CYS A 54 7.57 5.32 15.76
CA CYS A 54 8.03 5.55 14.38
C CYS A 54 8.00 7.05 14.00
N TYR A 55 6.96 7.78 14.42
CA TYR A 55 6.87 9.22 14.18
C TYR A 55 7.99 9.98 14.91
N CYS A 56 8.23 9.68 16.19
CA CYS A 56 9.30 10.31 16.98
C CYS A 56 10.70 10.01 16.45
N LEU A 57 10.91 8.82 15.87
CA LEU A 57 12.17 8.46 15.19
C LEU A 57 12.31 9.11 13.80
N GLY A 58 11.28 9.81 13.32
CA GLY A 58 11.24 10.40 11.98
C GLY A 58 11.13 9.37 10.86
N ILE A 59 10.73 8.14 11.18
CA ILE A 59 10.49 7.08 10.19
C ILE A 59 9.21 7.41 9.41
N THR A 60 8.16 7.85 10.11
CA THR A 60 6.88 8.22 9.52
C THR A 60 6.61 9.69 9.70
N GLU A 61 5.87 10.27 8.76
CA GLU A 61 5.51 11.69 8.79
C GLU A 61 4.09 11.92 9.31
N VAL A 62 3.30 10.86 9.55
CA VAL A 62 1.89 10.96 9.96
C VAL A 62 1.79 11.35 11.43
N ASP A 63 1.08 12.45 11.70
CA ASP A 63 0.87 12.95 13.05
C ASP A 63 -0.11 12.01 13.79
N PRO A 64 0.27 11.44 14.94
CA PRO A 64 -0.59 10.55 15.71
C PRO A 64 -1.83 11.25 16.30
N ASP A 65 -1.81 12.58 16.46
CA ASP A 65 -3.00 13.31 16.92
C ASP A 65 -4.06 13.45 15.81
N GLN A 66 -3.65 13.34 14.55
CA GLN A 66 -4.54 13.49 13.37
C GLN A 66 -5.12 12.16 12.87
N SER A 67 -4.73 11.02 13.44
CA SER A 67 -5.19 9.70 13.00
C SER A 67 -5.64 8.84 14.16
N THR A 68 -6.63 7.97 13.92
CA THR A 68 -7.06 7.00 14.92
C THR A 68 -6.15 5.77 14.80
N THR A 69 -4.95 5.85 15.37
CA THR A 69 -3.94 4.81 15.23
C THR A 69 -4.34 3.55 16.00
N LEU A 70 -4.58 2.45 15.28
CA LEU A 70 -4.61 1.11 15.87
C LEU A 70 -3.18 0.57 15.89
N PHE A 71 -2.44 0.81 16.98
CA PHE A 71 -1.04 0.37 17.09
C PHE A 71 -0.92 -1.16 17.01
N GLU A 72 -1.92 -1.88 17.50
CA GLU A 72 -2.02 -3.34 17.47
C GLU A 72 -2.00 -3.91 16.04
N ARG A 73 -2.40 -3.09 15.05
CA ARG A 73 -2.25 -3.41 13.62
C ARG A 73 -0.77 -3.53 13.24
N PHE A 74 0.07 -2.69 13.82
CA PHE A 74 1.50 -2.69 13.56
C PHE A 74 2.22 -3.78 14.35
N ILE A 75 2.02 -3.83 15.68
CA ILE A 75 2.64 -4.82 16.56
C ILE A 75 1.57 -5.45 17.46
N SER A 76 1.47 -6.78 17.44
CA SER A 76 0.57 -7.54 18.32
C SER A 76 1.33 -8.70 18.97
N GLU A 77 1.13 -8.86 20.27
CA GLU A 77 1.71 -9.96 21.05
C GLU A 77 1.14 -11.32 20.62
N GLU A 78 -0.19 -11.39 20.42
CA GLU A 78 -0.88 -12.63 20.05
C GLU A 78 -0.45 -13.15 18.68
N ARG A 79 0.04 -12.25 17.82
CA ARG A 79 0.46 -12.58 16.45
C ARG A 79 1.81 -13.29 16.42
N GLY A 80 2.76 -12.89 17.26
CA GLY A 80 4.13 -13.42 17.25
C GLY A 80 4.84 -13.31 15.89
N GLU A 81 4.37 -12.43 15.00
CA GLU A 81 4.97 -12.16 13.68
C GLU A 81 5.80 -10.88 13.74
N PRO A 82 6.97 -10.84 13.06
CA PRO A 82 7.78 -9.64 12.95
C PRO A 82 7.00 -8.46 12.34
N PRO A 83 7.18 -7.23 12.84
CA PRO A 83 6.63 -6.04 12.20
C PRO A 83 7.30 -5.79 10.83
N ASP A 84 6.54 -5.19 9.91
CA ASP A 84 7.05 -4.75 8.61
C ASP A 84 7.07 -3.22 8.59
N ILE A 85 8.24 -2.62 8.32
CA ILE A 85 8.39 -1.17 8.17
C ILE A 85 8.87 -0.88 6.76
N ASP A 86 7.93 -0.36 5.96
CA ASP A 86 8.16 0.08 4.60
C ASP A 86 8.59 1.55 4.60
N VAL A 87 9.75 1.85 4.02
CA VAL A 87 10.21 3.22 3.82
C VAL A 87 10.46 3.49 2.34
N ASP A 88 9.75 4.47 1.80
CA ASP A 88 10.01 5.00 0.47
C ASP A 88 11.18 5.98 0.52
N PHE A 89 12.10 5.85 -0.43
CA PHE A 89 13.17 6.79 -0.69
C PHE A 89 13.04 7.35 -2.10
N GLU A 90 13.73 8.45 -2.37
CA GLU A 90 13.93 8.95 -3.72
C GLU A 90 14.42 7.84 -4.67
N HIS A 91 13.66 7.60 -5.74
CA HIS A 91 13.99 6.56 -6.71
C HIS A 91 15.42 6.65 -7.25
N GLN A 92 15.88 7.86 -7.56
CA GLN A 92 17.21 8.09 -8.16
C GLN A 92 18.36 7.96 -7.15
N ARG A 93 18.10 8.18 -5.85
CA ARG A 93 19.11 8.18 -4.78
C ARG A 93 19.04 6.96 -3.86
N ARG A 94 18.08 6.07 -4.11
CA ARG A 94 17.88 4.84 -3.34
C ARG A 94 19.14 3.96 -3.29
N GLU A 95 19.95 3.95 -4.35
CA GLU A 95 21.18 3.16 -4.37
C GLU A 95 22.15 3.57 -3.25
N GLU A 96 22.22 4.86 -2.91
CA GLU A 96 23.06 5.35 -1.81
C GLU A 96 22.64 4.72 -0.47
N VAL A 97 21.33 4.58 -0.25
CA VAL A 97 20.75 3.96 0.95
C VAL A 97 21.07 2.46 0.99
N ILE A 98 20.95 1.78 -0.13
CA ILE A 98 21.31 0.35 -0.27
C ILE A 98 22.79 0.14 0.06
N GLN A 99 23.67 0.96 -0.50
CA GLN A 99 25.11 0.85 -0.24
C GLN A 99 25.48 1.18 1.20
N HIS A 100 24.77 2.11 1.85
CA HIS A 100 24.92 2.35 3.30
C HIS A 100 24.61 1.08 4.12
N ILE A 101 23.53 0.36 3.80
CA ILE A 101 23.20 -0.90 4.48
C ILE A 101 24.33 -1.91 4.31
N TYR A 102 24.84 -2.10 3.09
CA TYR A 102 25.96 -3.01 2.86
C TYR A 102 27.23 -2.58 3.58
N LYS A 103 27.54 -1.29 3.63
CA LYS A 103 28.72 -0.75 4.32
C LYS A 103 28.62 -0.94 5.83
N LYS A 104 27.45 -0.69 6.42
CA LYS A 104 27.24 -0.74 7.86
C LYS A 104 27.09 -2.17 8.38
N TYR A 105 26.25 -2.96 7.75
CA TYR A 105 25.93 -4.32 8.22
C TYR A 105 26.84 -5.38 7.60
N GLY A 106 27.50 -5.07 6.49
CA GLY A 106 28.42 -5.96 5.77
C GLY A 106 27.70 -6.81 4.72
N LYS A 107 28.33 -6.95 3.56
CA LYS A 107 27.80 -7.73 2.41
C LYS A 107 27.60 -9.22 2.74
N ASP A 108 28.25 -9.74 3.77
CA ASP A 108 28.10 -11.14 4.19
C ASP A 108 26.86 -11.36 5.07
N ARG A 109 26.25 -10.29 5.57
CA ARG A 109 25.12 -10.33 6.52
C ARG A 109 23.85 -9.67 6.01
N ALA A 110 23.97 -8.80 5.01
CA ALA A 110 22.85 -8.13 4.35
C ALA A 110 22.78 -8.50 2.87
N ALA A 111 21.57 -8.71 2.36
CA ALA A 111 21.29 -8.97 0.96
C ALA A 111 19.82 -8.66 0.62
N LEU A 112 19.54 -8.47 -0.67
CA LEU A 112 18.18 -8.37 -1.20
C LEU A 112 17.50 -9.75 -1.22
N ALA A 113 16.21 -9.79 -0.94
CA ALA A 113 15.38 -10.96 -1.19
C ALA A 113 15.22 -11.20 -2.70
N ALA A 114 14.92 -12.44 -3.09
CA ALA A 114 14.48 -12.74 -4.44
C ALA A 114 13.01 -12.37 -4.63
N ALA A 115 12.61 -12.27 -5.89
CA ALA A 115 11.22 -12.28 -6.30
C ALA A 115 11.04 -13.34 -7.38
N VAL A 116 10.16 -14.31 -7.12
CA VAL A 116 9.85 -15.38 -8.08
C VAL A 116 8.97 -14.82 -9.19
N SER A 117 9.52 -14.72 -10.40
CA SER A 117 8.75 -14.34 -11.58
C SER A 117 8.02 -15.56 -12.12
N THR A 118 6.71 -15.45 -12.31
CA THR A 118 5.87 -16.54 -12.86
C THR A 118 5.26 -16.14 -14.20
N TYR A 119 4.89 -17.15 -15.00
CA TYR A 119 4.19 -16.95 -16.26
C TYR A 119 2.76 -16.43 -16.02
N ARG A 120 2.57 -15.11 -16.18
CA ARG A 120 1.26 -14.44 -16.11
C ARG A 120 0.48 -14.60 -17.43
N PRO A 121 -0.86 -14.42 -17.46
CA PRO A 121 -1.70 -14.72 -18.63
C PRO A 121 -1.19 -14.20 -19.97
N ARG A 122 -0.80 -12.92 -20.05
CA ARG A 122 -0.25 -12.35 -21.28
C ARG A 122 1.15 -12.85 -21.61
N GLY A 123 1.98 -13.06 -20.59
CA GLY A 123 3.35 -13.53 -20.75
C GLY A 123 3.38 -14.96 -21.26
N VAL A 124 2.58 -15.85 -20.68
CA VAL A 124 2.51 -17.27 -21.08
C VAL A 124 2.01 -17.42 -22.51
N LEU A 125 0.97 -16.67 -22.89
CA LEU A 125 0.45 -16.67 -24.26
C LEU A 125 1.52 -16.25 -25.27
N ARG A 126 2.29 -15.21 -24.95
CA ARG A 126 3.38 -14.73 -25.83
C ARG A 126 4.51 -15.73 -25.97
N GLU A 127 4.99 -16.27 -24.85
CA GLU A 127 6.15 -17.17 -24.83
C GLU A 127 5.82 -18.51 -25.50
N VAL A 128 4.66 -19.10 -25.21
CA VAL A 128 4.23 -20.35 -25.84
C VAL A 128 3.94 -20.15 -27.33
N GLY A 129 3.25 -19.07 -27.70
CA GLY A 129 2.95 -18.78 -29.12
C GLY A 129 4.23 -18.60 -29.94
N LYS A 130 5.21 -17.87 -29.39
CA LYS A 130 6.53 -17.70 -30.00
C LYS A 130 7.27 -19.04 -30.14
N ALA A 131 7.27 -19.88 -29.10
CA ALA A 131 7.94 -21.18 -29.12
C ALA A 131 7.32 -22.15 -30.13
N LEU A 132 6.00 -22.07 -30.35
CA LEU A 132 5.28 -22.87 -31.33
C LEU A 132 5.39 -22.33 -32.77
N GLY A 133 6.08 -21.21 -32.99
CA GLY A 133 6.24 -20.60 -34.32
C GLY A 133 4.98 -19.88 -34.83
N VAL A 134 4.08 -19.47 -33.94
CA VAL A 134 2.91 -18.67 -34.30
C VAL A 134 3.36 -17.26 -34.72
N ASP A 135 2.71 -16.71 -35.75
CA ASP A 135 2.99 -15.36 -36.23
C ASP A 135 2.95 -14.32 -35.08
N PRO A 136 3.98 -13.47 -34.93
CA PRO A 136 4.07 -12.50 -33.84
C PRO A 136 2.90 -11.52 -33.76
N MET A 137 2.31 -11.11 -34.89
CA MET A 137 1.15 -10.22 -34.88
C MET A 137 -0.07 -10.92 -34.30
N LEU A 138 -0.24 -12.20 -34.63
CA LEU A 138 -1.31 -13.01 -34.07
C LEU A 138 -1.11 -13.25 -32.57
N VAL A 139 0.12 -13.57 -32.16
CA VAL A 139 0.50 -13.71 -30.74
C VAL A 139 0.17 -12.45 -29.94
N ASP A 140 0.52 -11.27 -30.44
CA ASP A 140 0.25 -10.02 -29.74
C ASP A 140 -1.26 -9.69 -29.71
N ARG A 141 -1.99 -9.97 -30.79
CA ARG A 141 -3.46 -9.81 -30.84
C ARG A 141 -4.14 -10.65 -29.76
N VAL A 142 -3.78 -11.93 -29.67
CA VAL A 142 -4.30 -12.85 -28.67
C VAL A 142 -3.90 -12.41 -27.26
N ALA A 143 -2.64 -12.04 -27.02
CA ALA A 143 -2.19 -11.63 -25.69
C ALA A 143 -2.85 -10.32 -25.21
N LYS A 144 -3.14 -9.36 -26.10
CA LYS A 144 -3.81 -8.11 -25.72
C LYS A 144 -5.26 -8.34 -25.27
N GLY A 145 -5.99 -9.22 -25.94
CA GLY A 145 -7.39 -9.54 -25.66
C GLY A 145 -7.61 -10.29 -24.35
N HIS A 146 -6.60 -11.01 -23.85
CA HIS A 146 -6.78 -11.93 -22.72
C HIS A 146 -6.01 -11.47 -21.48
N ARG A 147 -6.71 -10.80 -20.56
CA ARG A 147 -6.17 -10.39 -19.26
C ARG A 147 -6.17 -11.53 -18.23
N TRP A 148 -7.07 -12.49 -18.38
CA TRP A 148 -7.24 -13.65 -17.51
C TRP A 148 -7.90 -14.80 -18.27
N PHE A 149 -7.63 -16.02 -17.84
CA PHE A 149 -8.27 -17.24 -18.32
C PHE A 149 -8.24 -18.33 -17.25
N ASP A 150 -9.23 -19.22 -17.29
CA ASP A 150 -9.41 -20.29 -16.29
C ASP A 150 -8.75 -21.61 -16.70
N GLY A 151 -8.57 -21.83 -18.00
CA GLY A 151 -7.94 -23.04 -18.52
C GLY A 151 -7.94 -23.10 -20.04
N SER A 152 -7.50 -24.24 -20.58
CA SER A 152 -7.33 -24.42 -22.03
C SER A 152 -8.66 -24.31 -22.80
N ARG A 153 -9.77 -24.80 -22.24
CA ARG A 153 -11.10 -24.70 -22.87
C ARG A 153 -11.59 -23.27 -23.01
N ASP A 154 -11.42 -22.46 -21.96
CA ASP A 154 -11.74 -21.04 -21.98
C ASP A 154 -10.83 -20.29 -22.97
N LEU A 155 -9.54 -20.60 -23.00
CA LEU A 155 -8.60 -20.07 -23.99
C LEU A 155 -9.00 -20.41 -25.43
N LEU A 156 -9.48 -21.63 -25.70
CA LEU A 156 -9.91 -22.02 -27.05
C LEU A 156 -11.14 -21.23 -27.51
N GLN A 157 -12.14 -21.03 -26.64
CA GLN A 157 -13.30 -20.17 -26.95
C GLN A 157 -12.86 -18.74 -27.23
N LYS A 158 -11.93 -18.24 -26.43
CA LYS A 158 -11.31 -16.94 -26.56
C LYS A 158 -10.52 -16.78 -27.86
N PHE A 159 -9.79 -17.81 -28.29
CA PHE A 159 -9.07 -17.84 -29.55
C PHE A 159 -10.04 -17.83 -30.75
N ALA A 160 -11.14 -18.58 -30.67
CA ALA A 160 -12.22 -18.56 -31.65
C ALA A 160 -12.79 -17.15 -31.87
N ALA A 161 -13.01 -16.41 -30.78
CA ALA A 161 -13.52 -15.03 -30.84
C ALA A 161 -12.57 -14.06 -31.57
N VAL A 162 -11.28 -14.40 -31.71
CA VAL A 162 -10.29 -13.61 -32.46
C VAL A 162 -10.08 -14.14 -33.90
N GLY A 163 -10.90 -15.09 -34.33
CA GLY A 163 -10.86 -15.69 -35.67
C GLY A 163 -9.89 -16.87 -35.81
N LEU A 164 -9.43 -17.46 -34.71
CA LEU A 164 -8.60 -18.66 -34.76
C LEU A 164 -9.45 -19.92 -34.65
N ASP A 165 -9.24 -20.86 -35.56
CA ASP A 165 -9.93 -22.15 -35.52
C ASP A 165 -9.40 -23.02 -34.36
N PRO A 166 -10.22 -23.32 -33.33
CA PRO A 166 -9.80 -24.15 -32.20
C PRO A 166 -9.52 -25.60 -32.58
N ALA A 167 -10.02 -26.07 -33.74
CA ALA A 167 -9.76 -27.41 -34.24
C ALA A 167 -8.36 -27.54 -34.87
N THR A 168 -7.71 -26.42 -35.20
CA THR A 168 -6.34 -26.42 -35.71
C THR A 168 -5.39 -26.96 -34.63
N PRO A 169 -4.60 -28.03 -34.91
CA PRO A 169 -3.75 -28.67 -33.90
C PRO A 169 -2.77 -27.71 -33.22
N LEU A 170 -2.23 -26.74 -33.95
CA LEU A 170 -1.33 -25.70 -33.43
C LEU A 170 -2.02 -24.81 -32.39
N ILE A 171 -3.27 -24.40 -32.66
CA ILE A 171 -4.06 -23.53 -31.78
C ILE A 171 -4.47 -24.28 -30.52
N HIS A 172 -4.83 -25.56 -30.67
CA HIS A 172 -5.10 -26.44 -29.54
C HIS A 172 -3.87 -26.65 -28.65
N ALA A 173 -2.71 -26.93 -29.24
CA ALA A 173 -1.45 -27.08 -28.51
C ALA A 173 -1.06 -25.77 -27.80
N TRP A 174 -1.26 -24.62 -28.44
CA TRP A 174 -1.00 -23.32 -27.82
C TRP A 174 -1.84 -23.08 -26.57
N ALA A 175 -3.16 -23.33 -26.65
CA ALA A 175 -4.05 -23.15 -25.50
C ALA A 175 -3.73 -24.12 -24.35
N ASP A 176 -3.44 -25.39 -24.65
CA ASP A 176 -3.10 -26.41 -23.64
C ASP A 176 -1.78 -26.09 -22.93
N LEU A 177 -0.72 -25.82 -23.69
CA LEU A 177 0.59 -25.49 -23.12
C LEU A 177 0.55 -24.18 -22.32
N ALA A 178 -0.18 -23.16 -22.82
CA ALA A 178 -0.34 -21.90 -22.10
C ALA A 178 -1.09 -22.09 -20.77
N ALA A 179 -2.09 -22.97 -20.72
CA ALA A 179 -2.82 -23.29 -19.50
C ALA A 179 -1.95 -24.04 -18.49
N ARG A 180 -1.16 -25.01 -18.93
CA ARG A 180 -0.25 -25.78 -18.06
C ARG A 180 0.88 -24.93 -17.48
N LEU A 181 1.39 -23.98 -18.26
CA LEU A 181 2.48 -23.10 -17.83
C LEU A 181 1.98 -21.88 -17.04
N LEU A 182 0.67 -21.65 -16.94
CA LEU A 182 0.14 -20.52 -16.18
C LEU A 182 0.60 -20.60 -14.71
N ASN A 183 1.15 -19.50 -14.20
CA ASN A 183 1.75 -19.36 -12.87
C ASN A 183 2.98 -20.26 -12.61
N PHE A 184 3.50 -20.99 -13.60
CA PHE A 184 4.73 -21.76 -13.43
C PHE A 184 5.92 -20.81 -13.16
N PRO A 185 6.85 -21.16 -12.25
CA PRO A 185 8.05 -20.36 -12.00
C PRO A 185 8.91 -20.24 -13.27
N ARG A 186 9.35 -19.02 -13.58
CA ARG A 186 10.17 -18.72 -14.77
C ARG A 186 11.63 -18.48 -14.40
N HIS A 187 11.88 -17.58 -13.45
CA HIS A 187 13.21 -17.23 -12.97
C HIS A 187 13.12 -16.48 -11.64
N LEU A 188 14.26 -16.41 -10.94
CA LEU A 188 14.43 -15.51 -9.81
C LEU A 188 14.84 -14.12 -10.32
N SER A 189 14.17 -13.11 -9.78
CA SER A 189 14.50 -11.70 -9.97
C SER A 189 14.85 -11.08 -8.62
N GLN A 190 15.30 -9.83 -8.61
CA GLN A 190 15.57 -9.11 -7.36
C GLN A 190 14.28 -8.52 -6.81
N HIS A 191 14.03 -8.67 -5.50
CA HIS A 191 12.92 -7.97 -4.86
C HIS A 191 13.11 -6.46 -5.00
N SER A 192 12.01 -5.76 -5.26
CA SER A 192 12.03 -4.32 -5.54
C SER A 192 12.42 -3.48 -4.34
N GLY A 193 12.44 -4.02 -3.12
CA GLY A 193 12.74 -3.27 -1.89
C GLY A 193 13.37 -4.06 -0.74
N GLY A 194 13.27 -5.39 -0.75
CA GLY A 194 13.29 -6.18 0.48
C GLY A 194 14.69 -6.57 0.85
N PHE A 195 15.18 -6.07 1.98
CA PHE A 195 16.46 -6.43 2.56
C PHE A 195 16.28 -7.39 3.72
N VAL A 196 17.14 -8.39 3.74
CA VAL A 196 17.34 -9.25 4.91
C VAL A 196 18.66 -8.86 5.55
N ILE A 197 18.64 -8.64 6.87
CA ILE A 197 19.83 -8.36 7.66
C ILE A 197 19.90 -9.41 8.75
N SER A 198 20.98 -10.19 8.76
CA SER A 198 21.18 -11.30 9.71
C SER A 198 22.30 -11.00 10.70
N ARG A 199 22.26 -11.67 11.86
CA ARG A 199 23.31 -11.54 12.89
C ARG A 199 24.64 -12.18 12.44
N GLY A 200 24.55 -13.34 11.79
CA GLY A 200 25.67 -14.13 11.26
C GLY A 200 25.81 -14.00 9.74
N LYS A 201 26.65 -14.85 9.13
CA LYS A 201 26.78 -14.89 7.66
C LYS A 201 25.52 -15.47 7.03
N LEU A 202 24.95 -14.77 6.03
CA LEU A 202 23.80 -15.23 5.26
C LEU A 202 24.06 -16.56 4.55
N THR A 203 25.30 -16.79 4.11
CA THR A 203 25.71 -18.03 3.43
C THR A 203 25.64 -19.29 4.31
N ARG A 204 25.42 -19.15 5.62
CA ARG A 204 25.12 -20.29 6.52
C ARG A 204 23.64 -20.68 6.50
N LEU A 205 22.78 -19.82 5.96
CA LEU A 205 21.32 -19.98 5.92
C LEU A 205 20.84 -20.26 4.50
N VAL A 206 21.33 -19.49 3.52
CA VAL A 206 20.86 -19.52 2.13
C VAL A 206 22.00 -19.17 1.17
N PRO A 207 22.05 -19.76 -0.04
CA PRO A 207 22.95 -19.31 -1.09
C PRO A 207 22.77 -17.81 -1.38
N VAL A 208 23.90 -17.11 -1.54
CA VAL A 208 23.94 -15.69 -1.85
C VAL A 208 24.63 -15.50 -3.20
N GLU A 209 23.97 -14.79 -4.09
CA GLU A 209 24.46 -14.50 -5.44
C GLU A 209 24.74 -13.00 -5.58
N ASN A 210 25.64 -12.66 -6.50
CA ASN A 210 25.75 -11.27 -6.93
C ASN A 210 24.55 -10.93 -7.81
N ALA A 211 23.94 -9.79 -7.53
CA ALA A 211 22.88 -9.26 -8.39
C ALA A 211 23.46 -8.72 -9.70
N ALA A 212 22.61 -8.55 -10.71
CA ALA A 212 23.02 -8.00 -12.01
C ALA A 212 23.55 -6.55 -11.92
N MET A 213 23.09 -5.80 -10.92
CA MET A 213 23.65 -4.48 -10.61
C MET A 213 24.86 -4.62 -9.71
N ASP A 214 25.94 -3.92 -10.07
CA ASP A 214 27.18 -3.98 -9.32
C ASP A 214 26.99 -3.59 -7.85
N GLY A 215 27.76 -4.22 -6.98
CA GLY A 215 27.73 -3.97 -5.54
C GLY A 215 26.50 -4.50 -4.80
N ARG A 216 25.56 -5.17 -5.46
CA ARG A 216 24.38 -5.78 -4.82
C ARG A 216 24.51 -7.30 -4.66
N ARG A 217 23.90 -7.82 -3.60
CA ARG A 217 23.76 -9.26 -3.35
C ARG A 217 22.29 -9.63 -3.20
N VAL A 218 21.94 -10.83 -3.62
CA VAL A 218 20.58 -11.37 -3.57
C VAL A 218 20.61 -12.78 -2.97
N ILE A 219 19.63 -13.11 -2.13
CA ILE A 219 19.39 -14.47 -1.64
C ILE A 219 18.30 -15.14 -2.48
N GLN A 220 18.28 -16.46 -2.51
CA GLN A 220 17.31 -17.22 -3.31
C GLN A 220 15.89 -17.27 -2.72
N TRP A 221 15.71 -16.86 -1.46
CA TRP A 221 14.42 -16.81 -0.79
C TRP A 221 13.60 -15.59 -1.18
N ASP A 222 12.31 -15.80 -1.39
CA ASP A 222 11.36 -14.73 -1.65
C ASP A 222 10.70 -14.22 -0.36
N LYS A 223 9.71 -13.33 -0.50
CA LYS A 223 9.00 -12.76 0.64
C LYS A 223 8.34 -13.83 1.52
N ASP A 224 7.70 -14.83 0.91
CA ASP A 224 6.90 -15.83 1.62
C ASP A 224 7.83 -16.81 2.36
N ASP A 225 8.99 -17.12 1.78
CA ASP A 225 10.06 -17.88 2.43
C ASP A 225 10.58 -17.14 3.68
N LEU A 226 10.85 -15.85 3.56
CA LEU A 226 11.37 -15.04 4.67
C LEU A 226 10.37 -14.90 5.82
N GLU A 227 9.09 -14.74 5.48
CA GLU A 227 8.00 -14.73 6.45
C GLU A 227 7.90 -16.07 7.19
N SER A 228 8.01 -17.19 6.45
CA SER A 228 8.00 -18.55 7.02
C SER A 228 9.16 -18.80 7.98
N LEU A 229 10.34 -18.24 7.68
CA LEU A 229 11.53 -18.30 8.52
C LEU A 229 11.55 -17.26 9.65
N LYS A 230 10.52 -16.41 9.74
CA LYS A 230 10.39 -15.32 10.72
C LYS A 230 11.60 -14.38 10.71
N LEU A 231 12.19 -14.17 9.53
CA LEU A 231 13.30 -13.25 9.36
C LEU A 231 12.76 -11.82 9.26
N MET A 232 13.32 -10.93 10.07
CA MET A 232 13.04 -9.50 9.96
C MET A 232 13.57 -8.96 8.64
N LYS A 233 12.70 -8.28 7.89
CA LYS A 233 13.03 -7.62 6.63
C LYS A 233 12.83 -6.12 6.74
N VAL A 234 13.63 -5.37 6.00
CA VAL A 234 13.47 -3.92 5.84
C VAL A 234 13.24 -3.63 4.37
N ASP A 235 12.12 -2.99 4.05
CA ASP A 235 11.79 -2.65 2.67
C ASP A 235 12.28 -1.23 2.36
N VAL A 236 13.41 -1.17 1.63
CA VAL A 236 13.98 0.06 1.08
C VAL A 236 13.35 0.29 -0.28
N LEU A 237 12.26 1.04 -0.33
CA LEU A 237 11.44 1.20 -1.53
C LEU A 237 11.84 2.46 -2.31
N ALA A 238 11.43 2.52 -3.57
CA ALA A 238 11.70 3.65 -4.46
C ALA A 238 10.40 4.36 -4.83
N LEU A 239 10.34 5.67 -4.63
CA LEU A 239 9.21 6.49 -5.04
C LEU A 239 9.66 7.63 -5.94
N GLY A 240 9.22 7.61 -7.20
CA GLY A 240 9.60 8.61 -8.21
C GLY A 240 9.16 10.03 -7.83
N MET A 241 7.99 10.16 -7.20
CA MET A 241 7.48 11.46 -6.75
C MET A 241 8.39 12.13 -5.72
N LEU A 242 9.06 11.38 -4.83
CA LEU A 242 10.02 11.99 -3.90
C LEU A 242 11.19 12.62 -4.65
N SER A 243 11.70 11.96 -5.69
CA SER A 243 12.76 12.55 -6.53
C SER A 243 12.28 13.79 -7.30
N ALA A 244 11.05 13.76 -7.83
CA ALA A 244 10.46 14.93 -8.50
C ALA A 244 10.28 16.11 -7.53
N LEU A 245 9.76 15.86 -6.33
CA LEU A 245 9.60 16.89 -5.29
C LEU A 245 10.94 17.48 -4.87
N HIS A 246 11.99 16.67 -4.68
CA HIS A 246 13.32 17.18 -4.33
C HIS A 246 13.84 18.11 -5.43
N ARG A 247 13.83 17.67 -6.70
CA ARG A 247 14.23 18.53 -7.84
C ARG A 247 13.43 19.83 -7.88
N ALA A 248 12.11 19.74 -7.69
CA ALA A 248 11.24 20.91 -7.66
C ALA A 248 11.61 21.86 -6.51
N PHE A 249 11.94 21.36 -5.32
CA PHE A 249 12.37 22.19 -4.20
C PHE A 249 13.73 22.85 -4.44
N ASP A 250 14.67 22.15 -5.04
CA ASP A 250 15.98 22.71 -5.42
C ASP A 250 15.81 23.82 -6.46
N MET A 251 15.06 23.55 -7.53
CA MET A 251 14.75 24.52 -8.58
C MET A 251 14.01 25.74 -8.00
N ARG A 252 13.03 25.52 -7.12
CA ARG A 252 12.29 26.59 -6.46
C ARG A 252 13.21 27.43 -5.58
N THR A 253 14.08 26.80 -4.79
CA THR A 253 15.05 27.50 -3.94
C THR A 253 16.01 28.34 -4.77
N ALA A 254 16.51 27.80 -5.88
CA ALA A 254 17.39 28.51 -6.79
C ALA A 254 16.70 29.72 -7.46
N TRP A 255 15.43 29.57 -7.83
CA TRP A 255 14.69 30.61 -8.55
C TRP A 255 14.04 31.68 -7.66
N ARG A 256 13.45 31.27 -6.53
CA ARG A 256 12.68 32.14 -5.61
C ARG A 256 13.49 32.58 -4.39
N GLY A 257 14.67 32.00 -4.19
CA GLY A 257 15.43 32.14 -2.95
C GLY A 257 15.01 31.12 -1.87
N PRO A 258 15.69 31.16 -0.71
CA PRO A 258 15.39 30.28 0.42
C PRO A 258 13.99 30.51 1.00
N ALA A 259 13.56 29.60 1.85
CA ALA A 259 12.35 29.77 2.65
C ALA A 259 12.52 30.91 3.68
N ALA A 260 11.43 31.25 4.37
CA ALA A 260 11.40 32.34 5.36
C ALA A 260 12.40 32.17 6.51
N ASP A 261 12.83 30.93 6.81
CA ASP A 261 13.84 30.62 7.82
C ASP A 261 15.29 30.70 7.30
N GLY A 262 15.48 31.18 6.06
CA GLY A 262 16.78 31.29 5.40
C GLY A 262 17.37 29.96 4.90
N LYS A 263 16.63 28.85 5.01
CA LYS A 263 17.09 27.51 4.56
C LYS A 263 16.50 27.15 3.19
N PRO A 264 17.05 26.14 2.50
CA PRO A 264 16.44 25.62 1.28
C PRO A 264 14.97 25.25 1.50
N PHE A 265 14.14 25.54 0.49
CA PHE A 265 12.72 25.18 0.53
C PHE A 265 12.58 23.65 0.56
N THR A 266 11.59 23.14 1.28
CA THR A 266 11.38 21.71 1.51
C THR A 266 9.91 21.48 1.87
N LEU A 267 9.49 20.20 2.00
CA LEU A 267 8.14 19.81 2.40
C LEU A 267 7.58 20.57 3.61
N LYS A 268 8.40 20.87 4.62
CA LYS A 268 7.95 21.56 5.85
C LYS A 268 7.50 23.01 5.62
N HIS A 269 7.87 23.60 4.48
CA HIS A 269 7.59 24.98 4.14
C HIS A 269 6.30 25.15 3.32
N ILE A 270 5.70 24.04 2.87
CA ILE A 270 4.43 24.08 2.15
C ILE A 270 3.33 24.45 3.16
N PRO A 271 2.54 25.51 2.91
CA PRO A 271 1.44 25.88 3.79
C PRO A 271 0.39 24.77 3.83
N GLN A 272 -0.16 24.50 5.00
CA GLN A 272 -1.29 23.58 5.13
C GLN A 272 -2.59 24.26 4.73
N GLU A 273 -3.52 23.47 4.23
CA GLU A 273 -4.90 23.88 3.95
C GLU A 273 -5.07 25.07 2.97
N ASP A 274 -4.12 25.24 2.04
CA ASP A 274 -4.17 26.26 0.99
C ASP A 274 -5.39 26.10 0.06
N LYS A 275 -6.23 27.15 0.02
CA LYS A 275 -7.48 27.18 -0.75
C LYS A 275 -7.24 27.04 -2.26
N ALA A 276 -6.22 27.71 -2.80
CA ALA A 276 -5.96 27.69 -4.24
C ALA A 276 -5.60 26.28 -4.73
N THR A 277 -4.79 25.56 -3.94
CA THR A 277 -4.43 24.16 -4.18
C THR A 277 -5.67 23.28 -4.21
N TYR A 278 -6.57 23.39 -3.23
CA TYR A 278 -7.81 22.63 -3.25
C TYR A 278 -8.74 23.01 -4.39
N ASP A 279 -8.83 24.30 -4.75
CA ASP A 279 -9.64 24.74 -5.89
C ASP A 279 -9.14 24.10 -7.20
N MET A 280 -7.83 23.97 -7.40
CA MET A 280 -7.24 23.24 -8.52
C MET A 280 -7.59 21.75 -8.49
N ILE A 281 -7.43 21.11 -7.33
CA ILE A 281 -7.75 19.70 -7.12
C ILE A 281 -9.23 19.44 -7.42
N CYS A 282 -10.15 20.27 -6.92
CA CYS A 282 -11.59 20.15 -7.16
C CYS A 282 -11.99 20.30 -8.63
N ARG A 283 -11.21 21.03 -9.43
CA ARG A 283 -11.39 21.12 -10.89
C ARG A 283 -10.83 19.90 -11.63
N ALA A 284 -10.24 18.95 -10.92
CA ALA A 284 -9.54 17.79 -11.44
C ALA A 284 -8.33 18.16 -12.33
N ASP A 285 -7.69 19.31 -12.12
CA ASP A 285 -6.43 19.63 -12.80
C ASP A 285 -5.25 18.97 -12.07
N THR A 286 -5.20 17.65 -12.10
CA THR A 286 -4.28 16.83 -11.31
C THR A 286 -3.37 15.93 -12.15
N VAL A 287 -3.28 16.17 -13.47
CA VAL A 287 -2.27 15.50 -14.31
C VAL A 287 -0.86 15.73 -13.73
N GLY A 288 -0.11 14.64 -13.52
CA GLY A 288 1.23 14.64 -12.91
C GLY A 288 1.23 14.63 -11.38
N VAL A 289 0.09 14.90 -10.72
CA VAL A 289 -0.01 14.94 -9.26
C VAL A 289 -0.05 13.53 -8.69
N PHE A 290 0.67 13.31 -7.59
CA PHE A 290 0.77 11.99 -6.97
C PHE A 290 -0.59 11.41 -6.54
N GLN A 291 -0.84 10.15 -6.88
CA GLN A 291 -2.03 9.34 -6.55
C GLN A 291 -3.38 9.80 -7.13
N ILE A 292 -3.56 11.08 -7.44
CA ILE A 292 -4.86 11.65 -7.86
C ILE A 292 -4.90 12.07 -9.35
N GLU A 293 -3.98 11.58 -10.17
CA GLU A 293 -3.91 11.88 -11.62
C GLU A 293 -4.71 10.92 -12.53
N SER A 294 -5.07 9.74 -12.02
CA SER A 294 -5.71 8.73 -12.88
C SER A 294 -7.10 9.18 -13.35
N ARG A 295 -7.58 8.69 -14.50
CA ARG A 295 -8.93 9.04 -15.00
C ARG A 295 -10.03 8.80 -13.96
N ALA A 296 -9.94 7.70 -13.20
CA ALA A 296 -10.91 7.39 -12.17
C ALA A 296 -10.87 8.42 -11.02
N GLN A 297 -9.67 8.78 -10.57
CA GLN A 297 -9.46 9.81 -9.55
C GLN A 297 -9.93 11.19 -10.04
N MET A 298 -9.48 11.63 -11.22
CA MET A 298 -9.93 12.88 -11.84
C MET A 298 -11.45 12.97 -12.02
N SER A 299 -12.14 11.85 -12.27
CA SER A 299 -13.61 11.84 -12.34
C SER A 299 -14.29 11.97 -10.98
N MET A 300 -13.59 11.61 -9.90
CA MET A 300 -14.08 11.63 -8.53
C MET A 300 -13.91 13.00 -7.88
N LEU A 301 -12.77 13.66 -8.12
CA LEU A 301 -12.41 14.96 -7.53
C LEU A 301 -13.53 16.04 -7.61
N PRO A 302 -14.19 16.27 -8.76
CA PRO A 302 -15.25 17.27 -8.84
C PRO A 302 -16.50 16.91 -8.03
N ARG A 303 -16.69 15.62 -7.72
CA ARG A 303 -17.81 15.12 -6.93
C ARG A 303 -17.51 15.13 -5.44
N LEU A 304 -16.28 14.75 -5.05
CA LEU A 304 -15.85 14.70 -3.65
C LEU A 304 -15.59 16.10 -3.09
N GLN A 305 -15.08 17.01 -3.92
CA GLN A 305 -14.69 18.37 -3.54
C GLN A 305 -13.80 18.40 -2.28
N PRO A 306 -12.53 17.94 -2.38
CA PRO A 306 -11.60 17.99 -1.24
C PRO A 306 -11.36 19.42 -0.77
N ARG A 307 -11.49 19.66 0.54
CA ARG A 307 -11.26 20.97 1.18
C ARG A 307 -10.37 20.91 2.42
N THR A 308 -10.07 19.71 2.88
CA THR A 308 -9.15 19.48 4.00
C THR A 308 -8.14 18.38 3.65
N TYR A 309 -7.05 18.30 4.41
CA TYR A 309 -6.07 17.23 4.24
C TYR A 309 -6.73 15.85 4.35
N TYR A 310 -7.66 15.69 5.30
CA TYR A 310 -8.36 14.43 5.50
C TYR A 310 -9.27 14.04 4.32
N ASP A 311 -9.80 15.00 3.57
CA ASP A 311 -10.53 14.69 2.34
C ASP A 311 -9.61 14.04 1.28
N LEU A 312 -8.33 14.43 1.22
CA LEU A 312 -7.35 13.77 0.34
C LEU A 312 -6.99 12.36 0.83
N VAL A 313 -6.95 12.13 2.14
CA VAL A 313 -6.81 10.78 2.71
C VAL A 313 -7.93 9.87 2.21
N ILE A 314 -9.15 10.38 2.17
CA ILE A 314 -10.31 9.66 1.64
C ILE A 314 -10.19 9.48 0.12
N GLU A 315 -9.86 10.52 -0.65
CA GLU A 315 -9.72 10.45 -2.12
C GLU A 315 -8.73 9.35 -2.56
N VAL A 316 -7.57 9.27 -1.89
CA VAL A 316 -6.54 8.25 -2.16
C VAL A 316 -7.05 6.82 -1.88
N ALA A 317 -8.00 6.66 -0.97
CA ALA A 317 -8.53 5.37 -0.55
C ALA A 317 -9.81 4.95 -1.28
N ILE A 318 -10.69 5.90 -1.62
CA ILE A 318 -12.08 5.62 -2.03
C ILE A 318 -12.18 5.12 -3.48
N VAL A 319 -11.29 5.55 -4.38
CA VAL A 319 -11.31 5.15 -5.80
C VAL A 319 -10.56 3.84 -5.98
N ARG A 320 -11.11 2.77 -5.39
CA ARG A 320 -10.55 1.41 -5.42
C ARG A 320 -11.66 0.38 -5.57
N PRO A 321 -11.38 -0.81 -6.15
CA PRO A 321 -12.44 -1.78 -6.39
C PRO A 321 -13.15 -2.25 -5.11
N GLY A 322 -12.47 -2.26 -3.95
CA GLY A 322 -13.07 -2.66 -2.67
C GLY A 322 -14.18 -1.72 -2.20
N PRO A 323 -13.91 -0.42 -1.97
CA PRO A 323 -14.95 0.57 -1.69
C PRO A 323 -16.05 0.65 -2.76
N ILE A 324 -15.72 0.41 -4.04
CA ILE A 324 -16.70 0.37 -5.14
C ILE A 324 -17.63 -0.85 -5.00
N GLN A 325 -17.07 -2.05 -4.81
CA GLN A 325 -17.81 -3.30 -4.65
C GLN A 325 -18.60 -3.34 -3.34
N GLY A 326 -18.03 -2.81 -2.25
CA GLY A 326 -18.70 -2.65 -0.95
C GLY A 326 -19.75 -1.54 -0.92
N GLY A 327 -19.99 -0.86 -2.04
CA GLY A 327 -21.03 0.17 -2.16
C GLY A 327 -20.79 1.43 -1.32
N ALA A 328 -19.55 1.69 -0.87
CA ALA A 328 -19.22 2.79 0.03
C ALA A 328 -19.17 4.17 -0.67
N VAL A 329 -18.85 4.19 -1.98
CA VAL A 329 -18.60 5.43 -2.72
C VAL A 329 -19.84 6.34 -2.79
N HIS A 330 -21.00 5.79 -3.16
CA HIS A 330 -22.21 6.59 -3.37
C HIS A 330 -22.80 7.17 -2.08
N PRO A 331 -22.97 6.41 -0.98
CA PRO A 331 -23.43 6.95 0.29
C PRO A 331 -22.49 8.04 0.82
N TYR A 332 -21.18 7.82 0.74
CA TYR A 332 -20.20 8.81 1.20
C TYR A 332 -20.35 10.13 0.43
N LEU A 333 -20.43 10.07 -0.92
CA LEU A 333 -20.60 11.27 -1.74
C LEU A 333 -21.91 12.01 -1.48
N ARG A 334 -23.03 11.30 -1.35
CA ARG A 334 -24.33 11.93 -1.06
C ARG A 334 -24.30 12.67 0.28
N ARG A 335 -23.75 12.05 1.32
CA ARG A 335 -23.57 12.67 2.64
C ARG A 335 -22.55 13.79 2.62
N ARG A 336 -21.50 13.66 1.79
CA ARG A 336 -20.50 14.72 1.58
C ARG A 336 -21.14 15.97 0.98
N GLN A 337 -22.02 15.79 -0.01
CA GLN A 337 -22.73 16.84 -0.73
C GLN A 337 -23.98 17.36 0.01
N GLY A 338 -24.33 16.80 1.17
CA GLY A 338 -25.52 17.17 1.92
C GLY A 338 -26.84 16.68 1.30
N LEU A 339 -26.78 15.78 0.32
CA LEU A 339 -27.95 15.15 -0.32
C LEU A 339 -28.57 14.05 0.58
N GLU A 340 -27.83 13.56 1.57
CA GLU A 340 -28.25 12.57 2.54
C GLU A 340 -27.76 12.99 3.92
N LYS A 341 -28.60 12.84 4.96
CA LYS A 341 -28.19 13.09 6.35
C LYS A 341 -27.21 12.02 6.81
N ILE A 342 -26.21 12.43 7.57
CA ILE A 342 -25.30 11.48 8.23
C ILE A 342 -26.10 10.72 9.28
N SER A 343 -26.15 9.40 9.17
CA SER A 343 -26.79 8.51 10.12
C SER A 343 -25.80 7.47 10.64
N TYR A 344 -25.99 7.08 11.88
CA TYR A 344 -25.29 5.98 12.53
C TYR A 344 -26.37 5.03 13.08
N PRO A 345 -26.20 3.70 12.96
CA PRO A 345 -27.14 2.75 13.58
C PRO A 345 -27.21 2.93 15.09
N LYS A 346 -26.07 3.27 15.72
CA LYS A 346 -25.93 3.58 17.14
C LYS A 346 -24.81 4.59 17.35
N ASP A 347 -24.89 5.30 18.48
CA ASP A 347 -23.98 6.38 18.85
C ASP A 347 -22.56 5.90 19.20
N ASP A 348 -22.42 4.65 19.64
CA ASP A 348 -21.15 3.97 19.92
C ASP A 348 -20.27 3.78 18.66
N LEU A 349 -20.86 3.79 17.45
CA LEU A 349 -20.11 3.75 16.19
C LEU A 349 -19.58 5.11 15.72
N LYS A 350 -19.97 6.23 16.36
CA LYS A 350 -19.46 7.56 16.00
C LYS A 350 -17.93 7.65 15.98
N PRO A 351 -17.19 7.14 16.99
CA PRO A 351 -15.73 7.18 16.99
C PRO A 351 -15.09 6.49 15.77
N ALA A 352 -15.74 5.45 15.24
CA ALA A 352 -15.24 4.72 14.08
C ALA A 352 -15.60 5.38 12.74
N LEU A 353 -16.79 5.98 12.63
CA LEU A 353 -17.38 6.36 11.34
C LEU A 353 -17.57 7.86 11.12
N GLU A 354 -17.47 8.70 12.14
CA GLU A 354 -17.74 10.14 12.03
C GLU A 354 -16.86 10.82 10.98
N ARG A 355 -15.56 10.52 11.01
CA ARG A 355 -14.56 11.05 10.07
C ARG A 355 -14.83 10.68 8.61
N THR A 356 -15.60 9.62 8.35
CA THR A 356 -16.02 9.20 7.01
C THR A 356 -17.53 9.31 6.81
N LYS A 357 -18.19 10.22 7.54
CA LYS A 357 -19.62 10.53 7.39
C LYS A 357 -20.52 9.29 7.49
N GLY A 358 -20.23 8.39 8.43
CA GLY A 358 -21.07 7.20 8.67
C GLY A 358 -20.82 6.04 7.70
N VAL A 359 -19.75 6.08 6.89
CA VAL A 359 -19.46 5.06 5.86
C VAL A 359 -18.09 4.46 6.11
N PRO A 360 -17.93 3.14 6.27
CA PRO A 360 -16.60 2.53 6.38
C PRO A 360 -15.86 2.60 5.04
N ILE A 361 -14.66 3.19 5.05
CA ILE A 361 -13.77 3.34 3.88
C ILE A 361 -12.43 2.66 4.13
N PHE A 362 -12.00 2.56 5.38
CA PHE A 362 -10.68 2.01 5.74
C PHE A 362 -10.79 0.66 6.43
N GLN A 363 -9.73 -0.14 6.31
CA GLN A 363 -9.63 -1.42 7.02
C GLN A 363 -9.67 -1.25 8.55
N GLU A 364 -9.05 -0.19 9.07
CA GLU A 364 -9.06 0.17 10.49
C GLU A 364 -10.48 0.39 11.00
N GLN A 365 -11.36 0.99 10.19
CA GLN A 365 -12.75 1.21 10.56
C GLN A 365 -13.51 -0.10 10.64
N VAL A 366 -13.26 -1.03 9.73
CA VAL A 366 -13.84 -2.37 9.77
C VAL A 366 -13.48 -3.09 11.06
N MET A 367 -12.22 -3.02 11.48
CA MET A 367 -11.76 -3.59 12.75
C MET A 367 -12.44 -2.91 13.95
N GLN A 368 -12.52 -1.58 13.95
CA GLN A 368 -13.22 -0.81 14.98
C GLN A 368 -14.69 -1.21 15.09
N ILE A 369 -15.39 -1.36 13.96
CA ILE A 369 -16.78 -1.80 13.92
C ILE A 369 -16.91 -3.23 14.46
N ALA A 370 -16.02 -4.15 14.09
CA ALA A 370 -16.07 -5.51 14.62
C ALA A 370 -15.88 -5.54 16.16
N MET A 371 -15.00 -4.69 16.71
CA MET A 371 -14.78 -4.61 18.15
C MET A 371 -15.97 -3.96 18.89
N ILE A 372 -16.46 -2.82 18.39
CA ILE A 372 -17.54 -2.05 19.01
C ILE A 372 -18.89 -2.75 18.83
N ALA A 373 -19.24 -3.09 17.60
CA ALA A 373 -20.57 -3.61 17.27
C ALA A 373 -20.68 -5.12 17.41
N ALA A 374 -19.64 -5.91 17.09
CA ALA A 374 -19.69 -7.38 17.15
C ALA A 374 -18.98 -8.00 18.36
N GLY A 375 -18.21 -7.22 19.12
CA GLY A 375 -17.55 -7.69 20.34
C GLY A 375 -16.27 -8.45 20.19
N PHE A 376 -15.61 -8.26 19.07
CA PHE A 376 -14.31 -8.85 18.83
C PHE A 376 -13.28 -8.27 19.81
N THR A 377 -12.38 -9.12 20.29
CA THR A 377 -11.14 -8.66 20.91
C THR A 377 -10.22 -8.03 19.84
N ALA A 378 -9.19 -7.30 20.26
CA ALA A 378 -8.20 -6.75 19.33
C ALA A 378 -7.53 -7.85 18.47
N GLY A 379 -7.25 -9.00 19.09
CA GLY A 379 -6.76 -10.20 18.42
C GLY A 379 -7.68 -10.73 17.34
N GLU A 380 -8.94 -10.96 17.71
CA GLU A 380 -9.95 -11.49 16.80
C GLU A 380 -10.21 -10.56 15.61
N ALA A 381 -10.16 -9.24 15.83
CA ALA A 381 -10.30 -8.25 14.77
C ALA A 381 -9.13 -8.32 13.77
N ASP A 382 -7.91 -8.60 14.22
CA ASP A 382 -6.76 -8.82 13.34
C ASP A 382 -6.84 -10.17 12.60
N GLU A 383 -7.34 -11.22 13.25
CA GLU A 383 -7.62 -12.49 12.57
C GLU A 383 -8.64 -12.33 11.44
N LEU A 384 -9.72 -11.59 11.71
CA LEU A 384 -10.73 -11.25 10.71
C LEU A 384 -10.08 -10.55 9.51
N ARG A 385 -9.23 -9.54 9.75
CA ARG A 385 -8.46 -8.84 8.70
C ARG A 385 -7.60 -9.80 7.86
N ARG A 386 -6.89 -10.75 8.48
CA ARG A 386 -6.08 -11.74 7.74
C ARG A 386 -6.95 -12.67 6.91
N ALA A 387 -8.07 -13.12 7.46
CA ALA A 387 -9.03 -13.93 6.72
C ALA A 387 -9.61 -13.19 5.52
N MET A 388 -9.85 -11.88 5.65
CA MET A 388 -10.25 -11.02 4.54
C MET A 388 -9.17 -11.00 3.45
N ALA A 389 -7.89 -10.78 3.80
CA ALA A 389 -6.79 -10.74 2.84
C ALA A 389 -6.49 -12.09 2.15
N ALA A 390 -6.82 -13.21 2.82
CA ALA A 390 -6.61 -14.56 2.31
C ALA A 390 -7.85 -15.17 1.62
N TRP A 391 -8.99 -14.47 1.63
CA TRP A 391 -10.29 -15.00 1.25
C TRP A 391 -10.30 -15.67 -0.13
N LYS A 392 -9.72 -15.03 -1.15
CA LYS A 392 -9.69 -15.57 -2.52
C LYS A 392 -8.82 -16.81 -2.70
N ARG A 393 -7.87 -17.06 -1.79
CA ARG A 393 -6.97 -18.23 -1.83
C ARG A 393 -7.47 -19.40 -1.01
N LYS A 394 -8.24 -19.16 0.06
CA LYS A 394 -8.55 -20.18 1.09
C LYS A 394 -10.03 -20.28 1.53
N GLY A 395 -10.92 -19.37 1.14
CA GLY A 395 -12.37 -19.52 1.37
C GLY A 395 -12.85 -19.51 2.84
N ASN A 396 -12.12 -18.90 3.78
CA ASN A 396 -12.36 -19.05 5.23
C ASN A 396 -13.07 -17.88 5.95
N LEU A 397 -13.63 -16.88 5.26
CA LEU A 397 -14.30 -15.72 5.86
C LEU A 397 -15.71 -16.02 6.36
N GLU A 398 -16.41 -17.00 5.77
CA GLU A 398 -17.76 -17.44 6.19
C GLU A 398 -17.81 -17.88 7.65
N LYS A 399 -16.72 -18.42 8.21
CA LYS A 399 -16.64 -18.80 9.63
C LYS A 399 -16.80 -17.62 10.59
N TYR A 400 -16.55 -16.39 10.13
CA TYR A 400 -16.73 -15.17 10.93
C TYR A 400 -18.10 -14.54 10.75
N HIS A 401 -18.92 -15.00 9.80
CA HIS A 401 -20.27 -14.47 9.55
C HIS A 401 -21.14 -14.54 10.80
N ALA A 402 -21.31 -15.76 11.33
CA ALA A 402 -22.11 -15.99 12.53
C ALA A 402 -21.65 -15.11 13.70
N LYS A 403 -20.33 -15.06 13.96
CA LYS A 403 -19.79 -14.25 15.05
C LYS A 403 -20.04 -12.75 14.87
N ILE A 404 -19.94 -12.24 13.65
CA ILE A 404 -20.21 -10.81 13.36
C ILE A 404 -21.70 -10.51 13.51
N VAL A 405 -22.55 -11.30 12.84
CA VAL A 405 -23.99 -11.05 12.79
C VAL A 405 -24.64 -11.29 14.16
N ASP A 406 -24.33 -12.41 14.82
CA ASP A 406 -24.86 -12.72 16.14
C ASP A 406 -24.33 -11.73 17.18
N GLY A 407 -23.04 -11.39 17.15
CA GLY A 407 -22.46 -10.41 18.06
C GLY A 407 -23.09 -9.02 17.92
N MET A 408 -23.35 -8.58 16.68
CA MET A 408 -24.08 -7.34 16.40
C MET A 408 -25.54 -7.40 16.86
N ARG A 409 -26.20 -8.53 16.63
CA ARG A 409 -27.60 -8.75 17.03
C ARG A 409 -27.76 -8.73 18.56
N GLU A 410 -26.90 -9.44 19.29
CA GLU A 410 -26.88 -9.46 20.76
C GLU A 410 -26.66 -8.06 21.35
N ARG A 411 -25.88 -7.23 20.65
CA ARG A 411 -25.63 -5.83 21.00
C ARG A 411 -26.69 -4.88 20.46
N GLY A 412 -27.77 -5.39 19.88
CA GLY A 412 -28.96 -4.65 19.47
C GLY A 412 -28.80 -3.83 18.20
N TYR A 413 -27.93 -4.24 17.27
CA TYR A 413 -27.84 -3.66 15.93
C TYR A 413 -28.87 -4.29 14.99
N PRO A 414 -29.39 -3.54 13.99
CA PRO A 414 -30.32 -4.08 13.00
C PRO A 414 -29.70 -5.24 12.19
N PRO A 415 -30.46 -6.33 11.92
CA PRO A 415 -29.97 -7.45 11.12
C PRO A 415 -29.44 -7.04 9.74
N ASP A 416 -30.17 -6.16 9.04
CA ASP A 416 -29.78 -5.66 7.72
C ASP A 416 -28.45 -4.90 7.76
N PHE A 417 -28.16 -4.19 8.85
CA PHE A 417 -26.89 -3.50 9.04
C PHE A 417 -25.76 -4.49 9.27
N ALA A 418 -25.98 -5.54 10.07
CA ALA A 418 -24.97 -6.56 10.32
C ALA A 418 -24.58 -7.31 9.04
N GLU A 419 -25.57 -7.68 8.22
CA GLU A 419 -25.33 -8.30 6.91
C GLU A 419 -24.61 -7.35 5.95
N GLN A 420 -25.02 -6.07 5.92
CA GLN A 420 -24.36 -5.06 5.09
C GLN A 420 -22.88 -4.89 5.47
N ILE A 421 -22.56 -4.86 6.77
CA ILE A 421 -21.18 -4.79 7.25
C ILE A 421 -20.40 -6.03 6.82
N PHE A 422 -20.99 -7.22 6.88
CA PHE A 422 -20.31 -8.43 6.44
C PHE A 422 -20.02 -8.44 4.93
N GLU A 423 -20.96 -7.99 4.09
CA GLU A 423 -20.72 -7.82 2.65
C GLU A 423 -19.64 -6.77 2.36
N GLN A 424 -19.61 -5.68 3.13
CA GLN A 424 -18.53 -4.70 3.05
C GLN A 424 -17.18 -5.32 3.43
N ILE A 425 -17.13 -6.10 4.51
CA ILE A 425 -15.95 -6.86 4.95
C ILE A 425 -15.43 -7.77 3.82
N LYS A 426 -16.31 -8.47 3.10
CA LYS A 426 -15.92 -9.26 1.92
C LYS A 426 -15.24 -8.40 0.86
N GLY A 427 -15.83 -7.26 0.50
CA GLY A 427 -15.27 -6.31 -0.47
C GLY A 427 -13.93 -5.70 -0.02
N PHE A 428 -13.72 -5.53 1.29
CA PHE A 428 -12.47 -5.04 1.86
C PHE A 428 -11.32 -6.05 1.84
N GLY A 429 -11.61 -7.36 1.74
CA GLY A 429 -10.59 -8.40 1.64
C GLY A 429 -9.72 -8.31 0.39
N ASP A 430 -10.29 -7.82 -0.72
CA ASP A 430 -9.57 -7.72 -1.98
C ASP A 430 -8.82 -6.39 -2.14
N TYR A 431 -9.33 -5.27 -1.60
CA TYR A 431 -8.79 -3.93 -1.89
C TYR A 431 -8.91 -2.90 -0.75
N GLY A 432 -9.18 -3.36 0.47
CA GLY A 432 -9.21 -2.46 1.61
C GLY A 432 -7.89 -1.71 1.75
N PHE A 433 -7.97 -0.41 2.00
CA PHE A 433 -6.79 0.43 2.11
C PHE A 433 -6.57 0.85 3.55
N PRO A 434 -5.33 0.74 4.08
CA PRO A 434 -5.02 1.22 5.41
C PRO A 434 -5.14 2.74 5.49
N GLU A 435 -5.84 3.26 6.49
CA GLU A 435 -5.99 4.70 6.75
C GLU A 435 -4.62 5.38 6.93
N SER A 436 -3.77 4.75 7.74
CA SER A 436 -2.37 5.15 7.99
C SER A 436 -1.54 5.30 6.72
N HIS A 437 -1.69 4.36 5.79
CA HIS A 437 -1.00 4.39 4.50
C HIS A 437 -1.59 5.47 3.58
N ALA A 438 -2.91 5.65 3.58
CA ALA A 438 -3.59 6.71 2.84
C ALA A 438 -3.16 8.09 3.32
N ALA A 439 -3.04 8.28 4.65
CA ALA A 439 -2.57 9.52 5.25
C ALA A 439 -1.15 9.85 4.77
N SER A 440 -0.24 8.89 4.83
CA SER A 440 1.12 9.08 4.31
C SER A 440 1.12 9.56 2.86
N PHE A 441 0.38 8.90 1.98
CA PHE A 441 0.32 9.26 0.56
C PHE A 441 -0.39 10.59 0.28
N ALA A 442 -1.40 10.94 1.07
CA ALA A 442 -2.10 12.21 0.94
C ALA A 442 -1.17 13.41 1.16
N LYS A 443 -0.13 13.29 2.01
CA LYS A 443 0.88 14.35 2.17
C LYS A 443 1.65 14.64 0.88
N LEU A 444 2.03 13.60 0.14
CA LEU A 444 2.73 13.76 -1.13
C LEU A 444 1.79 14.21 -2.25
N ALA A 445 0.54 13.74 -2.25
CA ALA A 445 -0.50 14.23 -3.16
C ALA A 445 -0.73 15.74 -2.97
N TYR A 446 -0.83 16.19 -1.71
CA TYR A 446 -0.94 17.60 -1.38
C TYR A 446 0.30 18.40 -1.79
N ALA A 447 1.51 17.93 -1.43
CA ALA A 447 2.75 18.64 -1.76
C ALA A 447 2.96 18.81 -3.28
N SER A 448 2.71 17.75 -4.06
CA SER A 448 2.78 17.81 -5.53
C SER A 448 1.68 18.70 -6.13
N SER A 449 0.48 18.70 -5.55
CA SER A 449 -0.61 19.60 -5.95
C SER A 449 -0.25 21.06 -5.69
N TRP A 450 0.33 21.35 -4.53
CA TRP A 450 0.71 22.72 -4.16
C TRP A 450 1.78 23.27 -5.10
N LEU A 451 2.82 22.49 -5.39
CA LEU A 451 3.84 22.88 -6.37
C LEU A 451 3.25 23.10 -7.75
N LYS A 452 2.36 22.21 -8.22
CA LYS A 452 1.68 22.39 -9.50
C LYS A 452 0.83 23.67 -9.52
N CYS A 453 0.16 23.99 -8.42
CA CYS A 453 -0.71 25.16 -8.33
C CYS A 453 0.08 26.48 -8.29
N HIS A 454 1.17 26.53 -7.51
CA HIS A 454 1.87 27.79 -7.20
C HIS A 454 3.16 28.00 -7.99
N ASP A 455 3.83 26.93 -8.40
CA ASP A 455 5.07 26.95 -9.17
C ASP A 455 5.00 25.95 -10.36
N PRO A 456 4.01 26.08 -11.28
CA PRO A 456 3.72 25.10 -12.34
C PRO A 456 4.90 24.85 -13.28
N ALA A 457 5.68 25.89 -13.61
CA ALA A 457 6.86 25.75 -14.46
C ALA A 457 7.94 24.88 -13.81
N ILE A 458 8.15 25.05 -12.50
CA ILE A 458 9.08 24.22 -11.73
C ILE A 458 8.56 22.80 -11.61
N PHE A 459 7.26 22.63 -11.33
CA PHE A 459 6.62 21.33 -11.26
C PHE A 459 6.73 20.52 -12.56
N LEU A 460 6.55 21.17 -13.72
CA LEU A 460 6.65 20.52 -15.03
C LEU A 460 8.10 20.22 -15.45
N ALA A 461 9.06 21.03 -15.00
CA ALA A 461 10.47 20.84 -15.32
C ALA A 461 11.13 19.74 -14.47
N ALA A 462 10.68 19.59 -13.22
CA ALA A 462 11.13 18.58 -12.28
C ALA A 462 10.64 17.18 -12.67
#